data_AF-A0A948YB83-F1
#
_entry.id   AF-A0A948YB83-F1
#
_cell.length_a   1.000
_cell.length_b   1.000
_cell.length_c   1.000
_cell.angle_alpha   90.00
_cell.angle_beta   90.00
_cell.angle_gamma   90.00
#
_symmetry.space_group_name_H-M   'P 1'
#
loop_
_entity.id
_entity.type
_entity.pdbx_description
1 polymer ?
#
loop_
_entity_poly.entity_id
_entity_poly.type
_entity_poly.pdbx_seq_one_letter_code
_entity_poly.pdbx_strand_id
1 'polypeptide(L)'
;MSKKLSAGIVVCFLLLITGIVFLFPKTQILCANTESCINDLSGKRETENKGLFLGKVVYAPDLPENIDSKPSQATSVLGDQTGDFKRIYVDLTNQRLYAFEGNNIVMNVPVSTGKWYPTPTGEFRIWIWLRYTRMAGGQGSGYYNLPNVPYTMYFFNNAIPKTRGYALHGAYWHDNFGHPMSHGCVNMRITDAEKLYYWTNPNAGNVSYPTNYIQGTLITIYGKTPNE
;
A
#
# COMPACT_ATOMS: atom_id res chain seq x y z
N MET A 1 -35.97 36.23 78.17
CA MET A 1 -35.37 34.90 78.43
C MET A 1 -34.52 34.54 77.22
N SER A 2 -33.19 34.34 77.40
CA SER A 2 -32.33 33.33 76.75
C SER A 2 -32.49 33.12 75.22
N LYS A 3 -31.53 33.27 74.30
CA LYS A 3 -30.09 32.95 74.28
C LYS A 3 -29.52 33.40 72.91
N LYS A 4 -28.22 33.70 72.87
CA LYS A 4 -27.40 33.80 71.63
C LYS A 4 -27.31 32.42 70.95
N LEU A 5 -27.16 32.38 69.62
CA LEU A 5 -26.38 31.33 68.95
C LEU A 5 -25.80 31.86 67.62
N SER A 6 -24.48 31.83 67.53
CA SER A 6 -23.69 32.00 66.31
C SER A 6 -23.47 30.64 65.64
N ALA A 7 -23.55 30.57 64.32
CA ALA A 7 -22.92 29.56 63.47
C ALA A 7 -22.88 30.20 62.08
N GLY A 8 -21.76 30.38 61.37
CA GLY A 8 -20.58 29.54 61.21
C GLY A 8 -20.34 29.56 59.70
N ILE A 9 -19.41 30.38 59.23
CA ILE A 9 -19.09 30.53 57.80
C ILE A 9 -18.47 29.21 57.32
N VAL A 10 -19.21 28.47 56.50
CA VAL A 10 -18.69 27.31 55.78
C VAL A 10 -17.89 27.84 54.60
N VAL A 11 -16.56 27.90 54.75
CA VAL A 11 -15.64 28.13 53.63
C VAL A 11 -15.56 26.83 52.83
N CYS A 12 -16.25 26.79 51.69
CA CYS A 12 -16.19 25.68 50.76
C CYS A 12 -14.88 25.77 49.97
N PHE A 13 -13.88 24.95 50.32
CA PHE A 13 -12.66 24.81 49.53
C PHE A 13 -12.99 24.05 48.23
N LEU A 14 -13.14 24.78 47.13
CA LEU A 14 -13.12 24.21 45.78
C LEU A 14 -11.68 23.77 45.47
N LEU A 15 -11.40 22.47 45.61
CA LEU A 15 -10.20 21.84 45.07
C LEU A 15 -10.32 21.81 43.54
N LEU A 16 -9.72 22.80 42.87
CA LEU A 16 -9.42 22.76 41.45
C LEU A 16 -8.40 21.65 41.18
N ILE A 17 -8.89 20.43 40.94
CA ILE A 17 -8.08 19.37 40.36
C ILE A 17 -7.85 19.77 38.90
N THR A 18 -6.73 20.44 38.64
CA THR A 18 -6.21 20.64 37.29
C THR A 18 -5.78 19.27 36.76
N GLY A 19 -6.72 18.57 36.11
CA GLY A 19 -6.41 17.38 35.33
C GLY A 19 -5.43 17.77 34.23
N ILE A 20 -4.15 17.51 34.45
CA ILE A 20 -3.14 17.50 33.38
C ILE A 20 -3.55 16.34 32.47
N VAL A 21 -4.30 16.66 31.41
CA VAL A 21 -4.53 15.73 30.31
C VAL A 21 -3.18 15.53 29.66
N PHE A 22 -2.48 14.46 30.05
CA PHE A 22 -1.34 13.96 29.30
C PHE A 22 -1.86 13.55 27.93
N LEU A 23 -1.74 14.46 26.97
CA LEU A 23 -1.90 14.17 25.54
C LEU A 23 -0.73 13.27 25.15
N PHE A 24 -0.88 11.97 25.41
CA PHE A 24 0.01 10.97 24.83
C PHE A 24 -0.09 11.11 23.31
N PRO A 25 1.01 11.39 22.59
CA PRO A 25 0.96 11.38 21.13
C PRO A 25 0.55 9.97 20.73
N LYS A 26 -0.62 9.83 20.09
CA LYS A 26 -1.02 8.58 19.47
C LYS A 26 0.09 8.21 18.50
N THR A 27 0.87 7.19 18.81
CA THR A 27 1.79 6.59 17.86
C THR A 27 0.94 6.18 16.65
N GLN A 28 1.11 6.87 15.54
CA GLN A 28 0.42 6.49 14.31
C GLN A 28 1.00 5.15 13.90
N ILE A 29 0.23 4.08 14.11
CA ILE A 29 0.56 2.75 13.60
C ILE A 29 0.64 2.91 12.08
N LEU A 30 1.85 2.76 11.52
CA LEU A 30 2.03 2.76 10.08
C LEU A 30 1.52 1.43 9.56
N CYS A 31 0.24 1.38 9.23
CA CYS A 31 -0.37 0.23 8.59
C CYS A 31 -0.60 0.52 7.10
N ALA A 32 -0.41 -0.50 6.27
CA ALA A 32 -0.60 -0.31 4.85
C ALA A 32 -2.08 -0.19 4.49
N ASN A 33 -3.08 -0.73 5.18
CA ASN A 33 -4.51 -0.46 4.89
C ASN A 33 -5.38 -0.39 6.17
N THR A 34 -6.59 0.19 6.10
CA THR A 34 -7.44 0.43 7.29
C THR A 34 -8.26 -0.78 7.71
N GLU A 35 -8.61 -1.69 6.80
CA GLU A 35 -9.49 -2.83 7.13
C GLU A 35 -8.75 -4.07 7.60
N SER A 36 -7.56 -4.36 7.05
CA SER A 36 -6.71 -5.47 7.55
C SER A 36 -5.52 -5.02 8.37
N CYS A 37 -5.25 -3.71 8.45
CA CYS A 37 -4.16 -3.14 9.23
C CYS A 37 -2.89 -3.98 9.08
N ILE A 38 -2.39 -4.09 7.84
CA ILE A 38 -1.15 -4.81 7.57
C ILE A 38 -0.04 -4.13 8.37
N ASN A 39 0.28 -4.75 9.50
CA ASN A 39 1.34 -4.33 10.42
C ASN A 39 2.66 -4.99 10.04
N ASP A 40 2.60 -6.14 9.35
CA ASP A 40 3.79 -6.82 8.86
C ASP A 40 4.25 -6.22 7.53
N LEU A 41 5.15 -5.25 7.65
CA LEU A 41 5.89 -4.64 6.54
C LEU A 41 7.30 -5.24 6.40
N SER A 42 7.53 -6.47 6.88
CA SER A 42 8.86 -7.10 6.87
C SER A 42 9.29 -7.64 5.51
N GLY A 43 8.36 -7.73 4.55
CA GLY A 43 8.61 -8.30 3.22
C GLY A 43 8.90 -9.81 3.26
N LYS A 44 8.79 -10.46 4.43
CA LYS A 44 9.13 -11.86 4.63
C LYS A 44 8.05 -12.76 4.07
N ARG A 45 8.49 -13.90 3.56
CA ARG A 45 7.59 -14.97 3.15
C ARG A 45 6.99 -15.66 4.38
N GLU A 46 5.69 -15.82 4.39
CA GLU A 46 4.95 -16.63 5.36
C GLU A 46 5.05 -18.11 5.02
N THR A 47 5.04 -18.98 6.04
CA THR A 47 4.98 -20.44 5.86
C THR A 47 3.61 -20.90 5.35
N GLU A 48 2.55 -20.15 5.69
CA GLU A 48 1.21 -20.39 5.14
C GLU A 48 1.14 -19.92 3.68
N ASN A 49 0.77 -20.82 2.78
CA ASN A 49 0.54 -20.50 1.36
C ASN A 49 -0.92 -20.64 0.92
N LYS A 50 -1.81 -21.13 1.79
CA LYS A 50 -3.23 -21.29 1.53
C LYS A 50 -3.97 -19.98 1.81
N GLY A 51 -4.61 -19.42 0.78
CA GLY A 51 -5.42 -18.23 0.85
C GLY A 51 -6.89 -18.48 0.54
N LEU A 52 -7.69 -17.42 0.69
CA LEU A 52 -9.10 -17.37 0.35
C LEU A 52 -9.37 -16.11 -0.48
N PHE A 53 -10.08 -16.27 -1.59
CA PHE A 53 -10.53 -15.16 -2.43
C PHE A 53 -11.97 -15.41 -2.90
N LEU A 54 -12.92 -14.57 -2.49
CA LEU A 54 -14.34 -14.69 -2.84
C LEU A 54 -14.91 -16.09 -2.55
N GLY A 55 -14.58 -16.65 -1.38
CA GLY A 55 -14.98 -17.99 -0.96
C GLY A 55 -14.23 -19.15 -1.63
N LYS A 56 -13.31 -18.88 -2.57
CA LYS A 56 -12.49 -19.91 -3.23
C LYS A 56 -11.11 -20.01 -2.57
N VAL A 57 -10.69 -21.25 -2.31
CA VAL A 57 -9.33 -21.53 -1.85
C VAL A 57 -8.35 -21.29 -3.00
N VAL A 58 -7.26 -20.59 -2.70
CA VAL A 58 -6.17 -20.29 -3.63
C VAL A 58 -4.83 -20.57 -2.95
N TYR A 59 -3.78 -20.77 -3.73
CA TYR A 59 -2.45 -21.09 -3.20
C TYR A 59 -1.41 -20.12 -3.76
N ALA A 60 -0.66 -19.48 -2.86
CA ALA A 60 0.46 -18.63 -3.24
C ALA A 60 1.59 -19.51 -3.81
N PRO A 61 2.15 -19.17 -4.98
CA PRO A 61 3.22 -19.94 -5.59
C PRO A 61 4.52 -19.85 -4.78
N ASP A 62 5.37 -20.87 -4.92
CA ASP A 62 6.78 -20.78 -4.53
C ASP A 62 7.52 -19.97 -5.61
N LEU A 63 7.86 -18.72 -5.30
CA LEU A 63 8.70 -17.91 -6.17
C LEU A 63 10.17 -18.08 -5.77
N PRO A 64 11.11 -18.10 -6.71
CA PRO A 64 12.52 -18.23 -6.40
C PRO A 64 12.97 -17.10 -5.46
N GLU A 65 13.72 -17.48 -4.41
CA GLU A 65 14.54 -16.53 -3.68
C GLU A 65 15.60 -16.01 -4.65
N ASN A 66 15.59 -14.71 -4.91
CA ASN A 66 16.51 -14.11 -5.86
C ASN A 66 17.93 -14.15 -5.32
N ILE A 67 18.64 -15.26 -5.58
CA ILE A 67 20.07 -15.37 -5.32
C ILE A 67 20.89 -14.67 -6.42
N ASP A 68 20.40 -14.62 -7.68
CA ASP A 68 21.25 -14.19 -8.81
C ASP A 68 20.63 -13.20 -9.83
N SER A 69 19.40 -12.71 -9.63
CA SER A 69 18.68 -11.93 -10.66
C SER A 69 18.56 -10.43 -10.37
N LYS A 70 19.34 -9.87 -9.44
CA LYS A 70 19.54 -8.40 -9.43
C LYS A 70 20.01 -8.06 -10.84
N PRO A 71 19.24 -7.33 -11.66
CA PRO A 71 19.71 -6.92 -12.98
C PRO A 71 21.08 -6.30 -12.76
N SER A 72 22.08 -6.77 -13.54
CA SER A 72 23.47 -6.34 -13.41
C SER A 72 23.44 -4.85 -13.13
N GLN A 73 24.02 -4.49 -11.99
CA GLN A 73 24.05 -3.14 -11.43
C GLN A 73 24.24 -2.17 -12.60
N ALA A 74 23.14 -1.58 -13.10
CA ALA A 74 23.23 -0.59 -14.14
C ALA A 74 24.12 0.48 -13.51
N THR A 75 25.29 0.66 -14.10
CA THR A 75 26.33 1.54 -13.60
C THR A 75 25.66 2.89 -13.45
N SER A 76 25.33 3.23 -12.20
CA SER A 76 24.97 4.59 -11.81
C SER A 76 26.24 5.39 -12.09
N VAL A 77 26.33 5.91 -13.31
CA VAL A 77 27.31 6.92 -13.66
C VAL A 77 26.94 8.08 -12.76
N LEU A 78 27.92 8.53 -11.95
CA LEU A 78 27.79 9.68 -11.05
C LEU A 78 27.24 10.87 -11.84
N GLY A 79 25.92 11.06 -11.81
CA GLY A 79 25.19 12.00 -12.67
C GLY A 79 23.71 11.69 -12.84
N ASP A 80 23.28 10.43 -12.74
CA ASP A 80 21.86 10.06 -12.90
C ASP A 80 21.07 10.23 -11.58
N GLN A 81 20.95 11.48 -11.14
CA GLN A 81 20.24 11.90 -9.92
C GLN A 81 18.75 12.20 -10.16
N THR A 82 18.11 11.62 -11.18
CA THR A 82 16.70 11.95 -11.46
C THR A 82 15.79 10.73 -11.33
N GLY A 83 15.35 10.48 -10.09
CA GLY A 83 14.19 9.61 -9.84
C GLY A 83 12.93 10.03 -10.64
N ASP A 84 12.92 11.26 -11.16
CA ASP A 84 11.86 11.85 -11.99
C ASP A 84 11.82 11.34 -13.45
N PHE A 85 12.80 10.55 -13.88
CA PHE A 85 12.82 10.02 -15.25
C PHE A 85 11.90 8.80 -15.44
N LYS A 86 11.67 8.01 -14.37
CA LYS A 86 10.81 6.82 -14.39
C LYS A 86 9.39 7.18 -13.97
N ARG A 87 8.41 6.85 -14.80
CA ARG A 87 6.99 7.13 -14.57
C ARG A 87 6.12 5.92 -14.88
N ILE A 88 5.10 5.69 -14.05
CA ILE A 88 4.08 4.66 -14.26
C ILE A 88 2.77 5.34 -14.58
N TYR A 89 2.06 4.82 -15.58
CA TYR A 89 0.72 5.25 -15.94
C TYR A 89 -0.22 4.06 -15.85
N VAL A 90 -1.33 4.23 -15.14
CA VAL A 90 -2.41 3.23 -15.05
C VAL A 90 -3.65 3.79 -15.72
N ASP A 91 -4.00 3.19 -16.86
CA ASP A 91 -5.20 3.51 -17.62
C ASP A 91 -6.34 2.61 -17.13
N LEU A 92 -7.26 3.20 -16.36
CA LEU A 92 -8.42 2.48 -15.83
C LEU A 92 -9.40 2.10 -16.92
N THR A 93 -9.49 2.85 -18.02
CA THR A 93 -10.47 2.56 -19.08
C THR A 93 -10.04 1.37 -19.91
N ASN A 94 -8.77 1.31 -20.27
CA ASN A 94 -8.22 0.20 -21.07
C ASN A 94 -7.67 -0.95 -20.22
N GLN A 95 -7.66 -0.82 -18.89
CA GLN A 95 -7.10 -1.81 -17.97
C GLN A 95 -5.64 -2.15 -18.32
N ARG A 96 -4.82 -1.11 -18.50
CA ARG A 96 -3.41 -1.25 -18.86
C ARG A 96 -2.50 -0.44 -17.95
N LEU A 97 -1.30 -0.98 -17.75
CA LEU A 97 -0.18 -0.26 -17.14
C LEU A 97 0.90 -0.01 -18.18
N TYR A 98 1.41 1.21 -18.17
CA TYR A 98 2.57 1.63 -18.94
C TYR A 98 3.68 2.08 -17.99
N ALA A 99 4.91 1.64 -18.24
CA ALA A 99 6.08 2.14 -17.56
C ALA A 99 6.97 2.86 -18.57
N PHE A 100 7.38 4.09 -18.23
CA PHE A 100 8.21 4.95 -19.05
C PHE A 100 9.54 5.22 -18.37
N GLU A 101 10.61 5.14 -19.15
CA GLU A 101 11.91 5.70 -18.81
C GLU A 101 12.20 6.84 -19.79
N GLY A 102 12.03 8.07 -19.31
CA GLY A 102 12.06 9.26 -20.15
C GLY A 102 10.85 9.32 -21.06
N ASN A 103 11.10 9.14 -22.36
CA ASN A 103 10.07 9.09 -23.41
C ASN A 103 9.86 7.67 -23.95
N ASN A 104 10.64 6.69 -23.50
CA ASN A 104 10.56 5.32 -23.99
C ASN A 104 9.62 4.49 -23.13
N ILE A 105 8.68 3.77 -23.77
CA ILE A 105 7.86 2.77 -23.09
C ILE A 105 8.71 1.51 -22.89
N VAL A 106 8.96 1.16 -21.63
CA VAL A 106 9.70 -0.05 -21.25
C VAL A 106 8.77 -1.19 -20.82
N MET A 107 7.51 -0.87 -20.51
CA MET A 107 6.47 -1.85 -20.19
C MET A 107 5.11 -1.40 -20.68
N ASN A 108 4.33 -2.33 -21.22
CA ASN A 108 2.95 -2.13 -21.62
C ASN A 108 2.18 -3.44 -21.41
N VAL A 109 1.49 -3.57 -20.27
CA VAL A 109 0.91 -4.84 -19.80
C VAL A 109 -0.55 -4.68 -19.39
N PRO A 110 -1.38 -5.72 -19.53
CA PRO A 110 -2.74 -5.70 -18.99
C PRO A 110 -2.71 -5.76 -17.45
N VAL A 111 -3.67 -5.10 -16.80
CA VAL A 111 -3.86 -5.11 -15.34
C VAL A 111 -5.32 -5.33 -14.99
N SER A 112 -5.61 -5.61 -13.72
CA SER A 112 -7.00 -5.63 -13.20
C SER A 112 -7.12 -4.63 -12.05
N THR A 113 -7.95 -3.61 -12.23
CA THR A 113 -8.17 -2.55 -11.23
C THR A 113 -9.47 -2.78 -10.45
N GLY A 114 -9.82 -1.81 -9.60
CA GLY A 114 -10.92 -1.90 -8.66
C GLY A 114 -12.28 -2.19 -9.30
N LYS A 115 -12.84 -3.37 -9.01
CA LYS A 115 -14.22 -3.79 -9.38
C LYS A 115 -15.19 -3.56 -8.24
N TRP A 116 -14.87 -4.07 -7.05
CA TRP A 116 -15.74 -3.94 -5.86
C TRP A 116 -15.48 -2.66 -5.07
N TYR A 117 -14.27 -2.12 -5.19
CA TYR A 117 -13.90 -0.84 -4.61
C TYR A 117 -13.03 -0.07 -5.61
N PRO A 118 -13.34 1.20 -5.94
CA PRO A 118 -12.67 1.91 -7.01
C PRO A 118 -11.18 2.11 -6.77
N THR A 119 -10.37 1.98 -7.82
CA THR A 119 -8.98 2.46 -7.81
C THR A 119 -9.00 4.00 -7.91
N PRO A 120 -8.30 4.72 -7.02
CA PRO A 120 -8.34 6.18 -7.01
C PRO A 120 -7.54 6.75 -8.18
N THR A 121 -8.06 7.79 -8.83
CA THR A 121 -7.35 8.55 -9.86
C THR A 121 -6.48 9.64 -9.23
N GLY A 122 -5.42 10.04 -9.93
CA GLY A 122 -4.52 11.12 -9.53
C GLY A 122 -3.06 10.73 -9.64
N GLU A 123 -2.20 11.58 -9.08
CA GLU A 123 -0.78 11.33 -8.97
C GLU A 123 -0.42 10.80 -7.58
N PHE A 124 0.38 9.74 -7.55
CA PHE A 124 0.79 9.03 -6.35
C PHE A 124 2.28 8.73 -6.40
N ARG A 125 2.87 8.49 -5.23
CA ARG A 125 4.22 7.94 -5.14
C ARG A 125 4.20 6.63 -4.38
N ILE A 126 5.00 5.68 -4.84
CA ILE A 126 5.26 4.45 -4.09
C ILE A 126 6.01 4.84 -2.81
N TRP A 127 5.61 4.28 -1.67
CA TRP A 127 6.21 4.59 -0.38
C TRP A 127 6.85 3.39 0.32
N ILE A 128 6.57 2.17 -0.14
CA ILE A 128 7.22 0.96 0.31
C ILE A 128 7.11 -0.13 -0.75
N TRP A 129 8.15 -0.96 -0.82
CA TRP A 129 8.25 -2.16 -1.62
C TRP A 129 8.38 -3.35 -0.69
N LEU A 130 7.55 -4.38 -0.88
CA LEU A 130 7.59 -5.62 -0.14
C LEU A 130 7.63 -6.80 -1.11
N ARG A 131 8.64 -7.65 -0.97
CA ARG A 131 8.76 -8.88 -1.79
C ARG A 131 7.56 -9.80 -1.59
N TYR A 132 7.09 -9.92 -0.34
CA TYR A 132 5.91 -10.63 0.07
C TYR A 132 5.15 -9.83 1.14
N THR A 133 3.83 -9.90 1.12
CA THR A 133 3.00 -9.40 2.22
C THR A 133 1.67 -10.13 2.22
N ARG A 134 1.04 -10.23 3.38
CA ARG A 134 -0.34 -10.69 3.48
C ARG A 134 -1.29 -9.56 3.13
N MET A 135 -2.29 -9.83 2.29
CA MET A 135 -3.39 -8.88 2.09
C MET A 135 -4.72 -9.54 2.47
N ALA A 136 -5.45 -8.90 3.38
CA ALA A 136 -6.81 -9.31 3.73
C ALA A 136 -7.75 -8.11 3.67
N GLY A 137 -9.05 -8.35 3.61
CA GLY A 137 -10.05 -7.30 3.62
C GLY A 137 -11.31 -7.71 2.89
N GLY A 138 -12.15 -6.72 2.59
CA GLY A 138 -13.48 -6.98 2.04
C GLY A 138 -14.39 -7.64 3.08
N GLN A 139 -15.66 -7.78 2.72
CA GLN A 139 -16.69 -8.34 3.59
C GLN A 139 -17.63 -9.23 2.80
N GLY A 140 -18.29 -10.18 3.49
CA GLY A 140 -19.25 -11.09 2.87
C GLY A 140 -18.64 -11.85 1.69
N SER A 141 -19.34 -11.84 0.55
CA SER A 141 -18.87 -12.49 -0.68
C SER A 141 -17.63 -11.85 -1.29
N GLY A 142 -17.29 -10.61 -0.91
CA GLY A 142 -16.08 -9.88 -1.34
C GLY A 142 -14.85 -10.16 -0.48
N TYR A 143 -14.98 -10.97 0.58
CA TYR A 143 -13.87 -11.22 1.50
C TYR A 143 -12.68 -11.90 0.82
N TYR A 144 -11.48 -11.47 1.20
CA TYR A 144 -10.23 -12.10 0.79
C TYR A 144 -9.23 -12.14 1.96
N ASN A 145 -8.38 -13.15 1.93
CA ASN A 145 -7.25 -13.34 2.83
C ASN A 145 -6.15 -14.09 2.07
N LEU A 146 -5.16 -13.34 1.62
CA LEU A 146 -4.18 -13.75 0.63
C LEU A 146 -2.79 -13.69 1.26
N PRO A 147 -2.20 -14.84 1.66
CA PRO A 147 -0.81 -14.87 2.09
C PRO A 147 0.14 -14.58 0.94
N ASN A 148 1.35 -14.11 1.26
CA ASN A 148 2.47 -14.06 0.32
C ASN A 148 2.17 -13.34 -1.02
N VAL A 149 1.37 -12.26 -1.00
CA VAL A 149 1.14 -11.42 -2.18
C VAL A 149 2.48 -10.83 -2.64
N PRO A 150 2.95 -11.19 -3.85
CA PRO A 150 4.33 -10.91 -4.23
C PRO A 150 4.50 -9.55 -4.88
N TYR A 151 5.71 -8.99 -4.76
CA TYR A 151 6.16 -7.77 -5.43
C TYR A 151 5.23 -6.57 -5.18
N THR A 152 4.85 -6.38 -3.92
CA THR A 152 3.88 -5.35 -3.54
C THR A 152 4.54 -3.98 -3.45
N MET A 153 3.94 -3.00 -4.13
CA MET A 153 4.36 -1.59 -4.17
C MET A 153 3.20 -0.72 -3.70
N TYR A 154 3.17 -0.37 -2.41
CA TYR A 154 2.12 0.49 -1.87
C TYR A 154 2.36 1.94 -2.25
N PHE A 155 1.30 2.65 -2.65
CA PHE A 155 1.36 4.05 -3.06
C PHE A 155 0.37 4.91 -2.28
N PHE A 156 0.65 6.21 -2.24
CA PHE A 156 -0.16 7.19 -1.52
C PHE A 156 -0.01 8.58 -2.15
N ASN A 157 -0.88 9.49 -1.73
CA ASN A 157 -0.70 10.93 -1.92
C ASN A 157 -1.32 11.69 -0.73
N ASN A 158 -1.38 13.02 -0.81
CA ASN A 158 -1.90 13.84 0.29
C ASN A 158 -3.40 13.66 0.54
N ALA A 159 -4.18 13.28 -0.48
CA ALA A 159 -5.62 13.05 -0.36
C ALA A 159 -5.97 11.61 0.02
N ILE A 160 -5.13 10.66 -0.40
CA ILE A 160 -5.29 9.22 -0.19
C ILE A 160 -4.12 8.74 0.69
N PRO A 161 -4.33 8.66 2.02
CA PRO A 161 -3.26 8.37 2.95
C PRO A 161 -2.75 6.93 2.80
N LYS A 162 -1.51 6.70 3.27
CA LYS A 162 -0.87 5.37 3.27
C LYS A 162 -1.75 4.29 3.89
N THR A 163 -2.54 4.64 4.90
CA THR A 163 -3.50 3.76 5.57
C THR A 163 -4.62 3.25 4.67
N ARG A 164 -4.76 3.68 3.40
CA ARG A 164 -5.73 3.10 2.47
C ARG A 164 -5.21 1.84 1.78
N GLY A 165 -3.89 1.73 1.57
CA GLY A 165 -3.24 0.52 1.09
C GLY A 165 -3.51 0.10 -0.32
N TYR A 166 -3.72 1.08 -1.19
CA TYR A 166 -3.61 0.83 -2.60
C TYR A 166 -2.18 0.46 -2.96
N ALA A 167 -2.05 -0.60 -3.74
CA ALA A 167 -0.78 -1.10 -4.22
C ALA A 167 -0.86 -1.56 -5.67
N LEU A 168 0.29 -1.61 -6.32
CA LEU A 168 0.53 -2.50 -7.45
C LEU A 168 1.14 -3.79 -6.92
N HIS A 169 0.70 -4.96 -7.37
CA HIS A 169 1.28 -6.23 -6.93
C HIS A 169 0.96 -7.37 -7.90
N GLY A 170 1.65 -8.50 -7.74
CA GLY A 170 1.31 -9.74 -8.42
C GLY A 170 0.03 -10.35 -7.84
N ALA A 171 -0.86 -10.86 -8.69
CA ALA A 171 -2.07 -11.58 -8.28
C ALA A 171 -2.00 -13.04 -8.75
N TYR A 172 -2.11 -13.98 -7.81
CA TYR A 172 -2.11 -15.42 -8.10
C TYR A 172 -3.50 -16.07 -8.04
N TRP A 173 -4.52 -15.32 -7.63
CA TRP A 173 -5.89 -15.82 -7.39
C TRP A 173 -6.82 -15.69 -8.59
N HIS A 174 -6.39 -15.04 -9.67
CA HIS A 174 -7.14 -14.92 -10.93
C HIS A 174 -6.22 -14.63 -12.11
N ASP A 175 -6.72 -14.85 -13.33
CA ASP A 175 -6.04 -14.55 -14.59
C ASP A 175 -6.75 -13.49 -15.45
N ASN A 176 -7.74 -12.77 -14.90
CA ASN A 176 -8.61 -11.81 -15.59
C ASN A 176 -7.92 -10.47 -15.94
N PHE A 177 -6.64 -10.48 -16.32
CA PHE A 177 -5.88 -9.27 -16.64
C PHE A 177 -6.41 -8.59 -17.91
N GLY A 178 -6.62 -7.28 -17.86
CA GLY A 178 -7.32 -6.51 -18.90
C GLY A 178 -8.78 -6.23 -18.55
N HIS A 179 -9.22 -6.68 -17.37
CA HIS A 179 -10.59 -6.60 -16.86
C HIS A 179 -10.57 -6.25 -15.36
N PRO A 180 -11.48 -5.39 -14.87
CA PRO A 180 -11.55 -5.05 -13.44
C PRO A 180 -11.73 -6.30 -12.55
N MET A 181 -10.87 -6.50 -11.54
CA MET A 181 -10.95 -7.66 -10.64
C MET A 181 -10.21 -7.44 -9.31
N SER A 182 -10.37 -6.28 -8.68
CA SER A 182 -9.75 -6.02 -7.38
C SER A 182 -10.65 -5.22 -6.41
N HIS A 183 -10.18 -5.08 -5.18
CA HIS A 183 -10.72 -4.17 -4.17
C HIS A 183 -9.99 -2.81 -4.18
N GLY A 184 -9.49 -2.39 -5.34
CA GLY A 184 -8.88 -1.07 -5.55
C GLY A 184 -7.40 -1.13 -5.91
N CYS A 185 -6.68 -2.17 -5.51
CA CYS A 185 -5.31 -2.40 -5.95
C CYS A 185 -5.21 -2.60 -7.47
N VAL A 186 -4.02 -2.41 -8.03
CA VAL A 186 -3.70 -2.69 -9.43
C VAL A 186 -3.06 -4.07 -9.49
N ASN A 187 -3.86 -5.07 -9.84
CA ASN A 187 -3.40 -6.45 -9.94
C ASN A 187 -2.65 -6.66 -11.26
N MET A 188 -1.49 -7.29 -11.19
CA MET A 188 -0.63 -7.61 -12.33
C MET A 188 -0.35 -9.11 -12.38
N ARG A 189 0.03 -9.62 -13.55
CA ARG A 189 0.66 -10.96 -13.64
C ARG A 189 1.92 -10.93 -12.77
N ILE A 190 2.22 -12.02 -12.07
CA ILE A 190 3.39 -12.08 -11.18
C ILE A 190 4.68 -11.70 -11.91
N THR A 191 4.86 -12.19 -13.14
CA THR A 191 6.04 -11.90 -13.97
C THR A 191 6.16 -10.42 -14.35
N ASP A 192 5.03 -9.72 -14.50
CA ASP A 192 5.03 -8.30 -14.85
C ASP A 192 5.24 -7.45 -13.59
N ALA A 193 4.63 -7.85 -12.47
CA ALA A 193 4.87 -7.25 -11.17
C ALA A 193 6.35 -7.35 -10.77
N GLU A 194 6.99 -8.49 -11.00
CA GLU A 194 8.43 -8.71 -10.76
C GLU A 194 9.29 -7.70 -11.53
N LYS A 195 9.08 -7.62 -12.85
CA LYS A 195 9.83 -6.71 -13.72
C LYS A 195 9.64 -5.27 -13.27
N LEU A 196 8.40 -4.88 -12.94
CA LEU A 196 8.10 -3.52 -12.51
C LEU A 196 8.76 -3.22 -11.17
N TYR A 197 8.66 -4.13 -10.20
CA TYR A 197 9.23 -4.03 -8.87
C TYR A 197 10.73 -3.75 -8.91
N TYR A 198 11.49 -4.52 -9.69
CA TYR A 198 12.93 -4.30 -9.83
C TYR A 198 13.31 -3.12 -10.73
N TRP A 199 12.40 -2.64 -11.57
CA TRP A 199 12.62 -1.47 -12.41
C TRP A 199 12.36 -0.14 -11.66
N THR A 200 11.42 -0.10 -10.73
CA THR A 200 11.08 1.12 -9.97
C THR A 200 12.20 1.63 -9.07
N ASN A 201 12.09 2.91 -8.67
CA ASN A 201 13.01 3.57 -7.76
C ASN A 201 12.41 3.64 -6.34
N PRO A 202 13.22 3.43 -5.28
CA PRO A 202 14.59 2.92 -5.34
C PRO A 202 14.60 1.47 -5.80
N ASN A 203 15.75 1.00 -6.34
CA ASN A 203 15.92 -0.40 -6.72
C ASN A 203 15.48 -1.32 -5.57
N ALA A 204 14.41 -2.05 -5.81
CA ALA A 204 13.71 -2.73 -4.73
C ALA A 204 14.44 -4.00 -4.30
N GLY A 205 14.70 -4.10 -3.00
CA GLY A 205 15.19 -5.32 -2.33
C GLY A 205 14.04 -6.17 -1.77
N ASN A 206 14.29 -6.93 -0.70
CA ASN A 206 13.20 -7.64 0.00
C ASN A 206 12.18 -6.68 0.61
N VAL A 207 12.68 -5.59 1.19
CA VAL A 207 11.93 -4.42 1.62
C VAL A 207 12.68 -3.18 1.15
N SER A 208 11.97 -2.16 0.70
CA SER A 208 12.59 -0.87 0.38
C SER A 208 11.67 0.29 0.72
N TYR A 209 12.26 1.45 0.99
CA TYR A 209 11.59 2.70 1.32
C TYR A 209 12.21 3.83 0.51
N PRO A 210 11.45 4.86 0.12
CA PRO A 210 12.03 6.04 -0.50
C PRO A 210 12.95 6.75 0.51
N THR A 211 13.96 7.43 0.00
CA THR A 211 14.82 8.32 0.79
C THR A 211 14.50 9.76 0.48
N ASN A 212 15.12 10.68 1.20
CA ASN A 212 15.10 12.11 0.92
C ASN A 212 15.77 12.47 -0.42
N TYR A 213 16.58 11.57 -1.00
CA TYR A 213 17.26 11.77 -2.29
C TYR A 213 16.62 10.97 -3.43
N ILE A 214 16.11 9.77 -3.13
CA ILE A 214 15.47 8.88 -4.10
C ILE A 214 14.03 8.69 -3.66
N GLN A 215 13.15 9.50 -4.23
CA GLN A 215 11.72 9.36 -4.03
C GLN A 215 11.19 8.13 -4.75
N GLY A 216 10.04 7.64 -4.31
CA GLY A 216 9.37 6.56 -5.00
C GLY A 216 8.89 6.96 -6.38
N THR A 217 8.96 6.02 -7.31
CA THR A 217 8.47 6.19 -8.69
C THR A 217 7.07 6.78 -8.69
N LEU A 218 6.89 7.81 -9.53
CA LEU A 218 5.62 8.50 -9.72
C LEU A 218 4.64 7.58 -10.47
N ILE A 219 3.40 7.53 -10.00
CA ILE A 219 2.30 6.81 -10.61
C ILE A 219 1.19 7.82 -10.95
N THR A 220 0.75 7.85 -12.20
CA THR A 220 -0.41 8.60 -12.65
C THR A 220 -1.53 7.62 -12.99
N ILE A 221 -2.63 7.68 -12.25
CA ILE A 221 -3.82 6.84 -12.48
C ILE A 221 -4.92 7.70 -13.07
N TYR A 222 -5.48 7.31 -14.21
CA TYR A 222 -6.48 8.10 -14.94
C TYR A 222 -7.51 7.22 -15.65
N GLY A 223 -8.54 7.88 -16.19
CA GLY A 223 -9.66 7.22 -16.85
C GLY A 223 -10.72 6.72 -15.86
N LYS A 224 -11.60 5.87 -16.35
CA LYS A 224 -12.70 5.27 -15.57
C LYS A 224 -12.74 3.77 -15.80
N THR A 225 -12.78 3.01 -14.71
CA THR A 225 -12.99 1.56 -14.73
C THR A 225 -14.28 1.21 -15.49
N PRO A 226 -14.25 0.31 -16.47
CA PRO A 226 -15.45 -0.18 -17.14
C PRO A 226 -16.41 -0.85 -16.16
N ASN A 227 -17.71 -0.71 -16.41
CA ASN A 227 -18.71 -1.54 -15.76
C ASN A 227 -18.69 -2.91 -16.46
N GLU A 228 -18.53 -3.98 -15.70
CA GLU A 228 -18.68 -5.36 -16.17
C GLU A 228 -20.03 -5.95 -15.77
#